data_AF-A0A7Y0N1V1-F1
#
_entry.id   AF-A0A7Y0N1V1-F1
#
_cell.length_a   1.000
_cell.length_b   1.000
_cell.length_c   1.000
_cell.angle_alpha   90.00
_cell.angle_beta   90.00
_cell.angle_gamma   90.00
#
_symmetry.space_group_name_H-M   'P 1'
#
loop_
_entity.id
_entity.type
_entity.pdbx_description
1 polymer ?
#
loop_
_entity_poly.entity_id
_entity_poly.type
_entity_poly.pdbx_seq_one_letter_code
_entity_poly.pdbx_strand_id
1 'polypeptide(L)'
;NIIDEDNALSSEFFFSDESQANMLIKIYSGEALAAYANQRLFVWGVPATLILGIVFALFYISSKSLRKSIKGLIQNGINNGEFIPYYQAIVDSRDGQTVGYEALVRWSRRDGLVPPNMFIGAAEESGLIVPMTNQMIRKIMQDLESLPESIWVSVNIVSSHLETGSLTKLLADLNWPCANRI
;
A
#
# COMPACT_ATOMS: atom_id res chain seq x y z
N ASN A 1 16.93 -66.06 -28.75
CA ASN A 1 18.24 -65.43 -28.47
C ASN A 1 18.09 -63.97 -28.84
N ILE A 2 18.18 -63.10 -27.84
CA ILE A 2 18.21 -61.62 -27.89
C ILE A 2 17.01 -60.95 -28.58
N ILE A 3 16.04 -60.68 -27.69
CA ILE A 3 15.10 -59.56 -27.61
C ILE A 3 15.50 -58.37 -28.50
N ASP A 4 14.59 -57.99 -29.41
CA ASP A 4 14.47 -56.61 -29.89
C ASP A 4 13.01 -56.18 -29.69
N GLU A 5 12.67 -55.96 -28.42
CA GLU A 5 11.32 -55.60 -27.92
C GLU A 5 10.88 -54.18 -28.34
N ASP A 6 11.75 -53.42 -29.00
CA ASP A 6 11.44 -52.06 -29.48
C ASP A 6 10.62 -52.04 -30.78
N ASN A 7 10.58 -53.14 -31.54
CA ASN A 7 9.89 -53.18 -32.84
C ASN A 7 8.39 -53.49 -32.77
N ALA A 8 7.83 -53.73 -31.58
CA ALA A 8 6.42 -54.10 -31.41
C ALA A 8 5.48 -52.92 -31.06
N LEU A 9 6.01 -51.71 -30.82
CA LEU A 9 5.24 -50.61 -30.23
C LEU A 9 4.85 -49.47 -31.20
N SER A 10 5.21 -49.57 -32.49
CA SER A 10 4.73 -48.62 -33.50
C SER A 10 4.51 -49.31 -34.85
N SER A 11 3.27 -49.64 -35.15
CA SER A 11 2.88 -50.01 -36.52
C SER A 11 2.85 -48.75 -37.38
N GLU A 12 3.95 -48.45 -38.08
CA GLU A 12 3.97 -47.43 -39.14
C GLU A 12 3.31 -48.01 -40.39
N PHE A 13 2.06 -47.61 -40.66
CA PHE A 13 1.38 -47.96 -41.90
C PHE A 13 1.72 -46.92 -42.97
N PHE A 14 2.42 -47.36 -44.02
CA PHE A 14 2.69 -46.56 -45.21
C PHE A 14 1.59 -46.81 -46.25
N PHE A 15 0.79 -45.79 -46.57
CA PHE A 15 -0.05 -45.76 -47.76
C PHE A 15 0.71 -45.05 -48.87
N SER A 16 1.12 -45.80 -49.90
CA SER A 16 1.67 -45.23 -51.14
C SER A 16 0.52 -45.03 -52.12
N ASP A 17 0.04 -43.79 -52.26
CA ASP A 17 -0.77 -43.37 -53.40
C ASP A 17 -0.01 -42.30 -54.19
N GLU A 18 -0.18 -42.34 -55.51
CA GLU A 18 0.74 -41.88 -56.55
C GLU A 18 0.90 -40.35 -56.70
N SER A 19 0.52 -39.56 -55.70
CA SER A 19 0.57 -38.10 -55.72
C SER A 19 1.18 -37.52 -54.45
N GLN A 20 2.41 -37.01 -54.59
CA GLN A 20 3.23 -36.22 -53.66
C GLN A 20 2.53 -35.72 -52.37
N ALA A 21 2.59 -36.52 -51.31
CA ALA A 21 2.81 -36.08 -49.92
C ALA A 21 2.88 -37.33 -49.02
N ASN A 22 4.09 -37.75 -48.63
CA ASN A 22 4.25 -38.80 -47.63
C ASN A 22 3.76 -38.27 -46.27
N MET A 23 2.49 -38.47 -45.95
CA MET A 23 1.94 -38.15 -44.63
C MET A 23 2.09 -39.35 -43.72
N LEU A 24 3.11 -39.31 -42.86
CA LEU A 24 3.34 -40.30 -41.81
C LEU A 24 2.31 -40.11 -40.69
N ILE A 25 1.23 -40.89 -40.70
CA ILE A 25 0.22 -40.89 -39.65
C ILE A 25 0.63 -41.92 -38.59
N LYS A 26 1.22 -41.43 -37.49
CA LYS A 26 1.60 -42.27 -36.35
C LYS A 26 0.37 -42.51 -35.45
N ILE A 27 -0.24 -43.69 -35.55
CA ILE A 27 -1.40 -44.08 -34.74
C ILE A 27 -0.87 -44.73 -33.45
N TYR A 28 -1.07 -44.06 -32.32
CA TYR A 28 -0.70 -44.60 -31.01
C TYR A 28 -1.81 -45.54 -30.52
N SER A 29 -1.46 -46.78 -30.15
CA SER A 29 -2.38 -47.72 -29.47
C SER A 29 -2.85 -47.14 -28.13
N GLY A 30 -3.99 -47.62 -27.60
CA GLY A 30 -4.62 -47.05 -26.41
C GLY A 30 -3.69 -46.91 -25.19
N GLU A 31 -2.77 -47.84 -25.00
CA GLU A 31 -1.77 -47.78 -23.92
C GLU A 31 -0.65 -46.77 -24.20
N ALA A 32 -0.14 -46.70 -25.43
CA ALA A 32 0.90 -45.74 -25.83
C ALA A 32 0.38 -44.29 -25.84
N LEU A 33 -0.89 -44.09 -26.22
CA LEU A 33 -1.57 -42.80 -26.14
C LEU A 33 -1.77 -42.38 -24.68
N ALA A 34 -2.16 -43.32 -23.81
CA ALA A 34 -2.32 -43.04 -22.38
C ALA A 34 -0.97 -42.69 -21.72
N ALA A 35 0.11 -43.40 -22.05
CA ALA A 35 1.46 -43.09 -21.56
C ALA A 35 1.95 -41.72 -22.03
N TYR A 36 1.74 -41.39 -23.32
CA TYR A 36 2.09 -40.10 -23.90
C TYR A 36 1.28 -38.93 -23.30
N ALA A 37 -0.03 -39.12 -23.12
CA ALA A 37 -0.90 -38.15 -22.50
C ALA A 37 -0.49 -37.90 -21.05
N ASN A 38 -0.24 -38.95 -20.26
CA ASN A 38 0.22 -38.83 -18.87
C ASN A 38 1.57 -38.10 -18.76
N GLN A 39 2.53 -38.41 -19.64
CA GLN A 39 3.83 -37.75 -19.64
C GLN A 39 3.70 -36.25 -19.95
N ARG A 40 2.90 -35.86 -20.94
CA ARG A 40 2.66 -34.45 -21.28
C ARG A 40 1.85 -33.71 -20.21
N LEU A 41 0.84 -34.36 -19.63
CA LEU A 41 0.06 -33.80 -18.51
C LEU A 41 0.94 -33.54 -17.30
N PHE A 42 1.93 -34.38 -17.03
CA PHE A 42 2.85 -34.14 -15.93
C PHE A 42 3.83 -32.99 -16.23
N VAL A 43 4.44 -33.00 -17.42
CA VAL A 43 5.42 -31.98 -17.84
C VAL A 43 4.83 -30.57 -17.90
N TRP A 44 3.58 -30.43 -18.34
CA TRP A 44 2.93 -29.11 -18.47
C TRP A 44 1.93 -28.79 -17.36
N GLY A 45 1.24 -29.80 -16.83
CA GLY A 45 0.25 -29.61 -15.76
C GLY A 45 0.88 -29.24 -14.43
N VAL A 46 2.04 -29.79 -14.08
CA VAL A 46 2.73 -29.43 -12.82
C VAL A 46 3.21 -27.98 -12.83
N PRO A 47 3.92 -27.48 -13.87
CA PRO A 47 4.26 -26.05 -13.94
C PRO A 47 3.03 -25.14 -14.01
N ALA A 48 2.01 -25.51 -14.78
CA ALA A 48 0.79 -24.70 -14.90
C ALA A 48 0.04 -24.57 -13.57
N THR A 49 -0.05 -25.65 -12.79
CA THR A 49 -0.69 -25.63 -11.46
C THR A 49 0.14 -24.87 -10.44
N LEU A 50 1.46 -24.96 -10.48
CA LEU A 50 2.35 -24.15 -9.65
C LEU A 50 2.23 -22.66 -9.98
N ILE A 51 2.24 -22.29 -11.26
CA ILE A 51 2.06 -20.90 -11.70
C ILE A 51 0.70 -20.38 -11.25
N LEU A 52 -0.37 -21.15 -11.46
CA LEU A 52 -1.71 -20.77 -11.04
C LEU A 52 -1.79 -20.61 -9.52
N GLY A 53 -1.16 -21.50 -8.75
CA GLY A 53 -1.05 -21.41 -7.30
C GLY A 53 -0.29 -20.16 -6.85
N ILE A 54 0.81 -19.81 -7.52
CA ILE A 54 1.55 -18.57 -7.26
C ILE A 54 0.69 -17.35 -7.57
N VAL A 55 -0.04 -17.34 -8.69
CA VAL A 55 -0.95 -16.24 -9.05
C VAL A 55 -2.05 -16.08 -8.01
N PHE A 56 -2.70 -17.16 -7.56
CA PHE A 56 -3.69 -17.11 -6.50
C PHE A 56 -3.10 -16.68 -5.15
N ALA A 57 -1.89 -17.13 -4.82
CA ALA A 57 -1.20 -16.72 -3.60
C ALA A 57 -0.86 -15.22 -3.62
N LEU A 58 -0.33 -14.72 -4.73
CA LEU A 58 -0.04 -13.29 -4.92
C LEU A 58 -1.33 -12.45 -4.89
N PHE A 59 -2.40 -12.94 -5.53
CA PHE A 59 -3.71 -12.30 -5.48
C PHE A 59 -4.28 -12.25 -4.05
N TYR A 60 -4.16 -13.35 -3.29
CA TYR A 60 -4.57 -13.43 -1.89
C TYR A 60 -3.75 -12.49 -1.00
N ILE A 61 -2.42 -12.44 -1.18
CA ILE A 61 -1.52 -11.55 -0.44
C ILE A 61 -1.84 -10.08 -0.76
N SER A 62 -2.05 -9.74 -2.03
CA SER A 62 -2.42 -8.38 -2.47
C SER A 62 -3.78 -7.97 -1.91
N SER A 63 -4.75 -8.89 -1.91
CA SER A 63 -6.09 -8.66 -1.36
C SER A 63 -6.10 -8.54 0.17
N LYS A 64 -5.18 -9.19 0.90
CA LYS A 64 -5.14 -9.10 2.38
C LYS A 64 -4.74 -7.72 2.92
N SER A 65 -4.29 -6.80 2.07
CA SER A 65 -4.13 -5.38 2.42
C SER A 65 -5.45 -4.75 2.93
N LEU A 66 -6.60 -5.41 2.72
CA LEU A 66 -7.96 -4.93 3.01
C LEU A 66 -8.40 -4.92 4.49
N ARG A 67 -7.55 -5.25 5.47
CA ARG A 67 -7.88 -5.06 6.91
C ARG A 67 -6.71 -4.52 7.71
N LYS A 68 -6.18 -3.36 7.33
CA LYS A 68 -5.32 -2.60 8.24
C LYS A 68 -6.18 -2.07 9.39
N SER A 69 -5.79 -2.35 10.63
CA SER A 69 -6.41 -1.71 11.80
C SER A 69 -6.31 -0.19 11.66
N ILE A 70 -7.23 0.56 12.28
CA ILE A 70 -7.17 2.02 12.26
C ILE A 70 -5.80 2.54 12.74
N LYS A 71 -5.21 1.89 13.75
CA LYS A 71 -3.83 2.13 14.20
C LYS A 71 -2.81 1.96 13.07
N GLY A 72 -2.88 0.85 12.33
CA GLY A 72 -1.98 0.60 11.20
C GLY A 72 -2.18 1.59 10.05
N LEU A 73 -3.42 2.07 9.84
CA LEU A 73 -3.70 3.12 8.87
C LEU A 73 -3.10 4.46 9.33
N ILE A 74 -3.30 4.86 10.59
CA ILE A 74 -2.72 6.08 11.16
C ILE A 74 -1.19 6.04 11.08
N GLN A 75 -0.56 4.92 11.46
CA GLN A 75 0.89 4.79 11.38
C GLN A 75 1.40 4.95 9.94
N ASN A 76 0.72 4.36 8.96
CA ASN A 76 1.06 4.55 7.55
C ASN A 76 0.85 6.01 7.12
N GLY A 77 -0.23 6.65 7.56
CA GLY A 77 -0.49 8.06 7.27
C GLY A 77 0.60 8.98 7.82
N ILE A 78 1.10 8.70 9.03
CA ILE A 78 2.24 9.43 9.61
C ILE A 78 3.47 9.23 8.73
N ASN A 79 3.80 8.00 8.35
CA ASN A 79 4.96 7.73 7.49
C ASN A 79 4.85 8.41 6.11
N ASN A 80 3.62 8.56 5.60
CA ASN A 80 3.34 9.14 4.30
C ASN A 80 3.15 10.67 4.31
N GLY A 81 3.19 11.33 5.47
CA GLY A 81 2.96 12.77 5.51
C GLY A 81 1.49 13.18 5.36
N GLU A 82 0.52 12.30 5.65
CA GLU A 82 -0.90 12.50 5.32
C GLU A 82 -1.66 13.39 6.30
N PHE A 83 -1.10 13.70 7.48
CA PHE A 83 -1.73 14.59 8.45
C PHE A 83 -1.30 16.03 8.20
N ILE A 84 -2.25 16.87 7.78
CA ILE A 84 -2.04 18.25 7.35
C ILE A 84 -2.85 19.22 8.21
N PRO A 85 -2.36 20.46 8.43
CA PRO A 85 -3.15 21.49 9.08
C PRO A 85 -4.22 22.04 8.14
N TYR A 86 -5.43 22.23 8.66
CA TYR A 86 -6.45 23.11 8.08
C TYR A 86 -6.63 24.30 9.00
N TYR A 87 -6.81 25.48 8.43
CA TYR A 87 -6.85 26.73 9.19
C TYR A 87 -8.27 27.28 9.27
N GLN A 88 -8.77 27.44 10.49
CA GLN A 88 -10.02 28.14 10.75
C GLN A 88 -9.71 29.57 11.23
N ALA A 89 -10.19 30.57 10.49
CA ALA A 89 -9.92 31.97 10.79
C ALA A 89 -10.54 32.40 12.12
N ILE A 90 -9.76 33.15 12.90
CA ILE A 90 -10.19 33.80 14.14
C ILE A 90 -10.26 35.29 13.83
N VAL A 91 -11.46 35.86 13.93
CA VAL A 91 -11.75 37.24 13.54
C VAL A 91 -11.98 38.11 14.77
N ASP A 92 -11.45 39.34 14.74
CA ASP A 92 -11.77 40.37 15.72
C ASP A 92 -13.22 40.82 15.50
N SER A 93 -14.03 40.79 16.54
CA SER A 93 -15.45 41.13 16.46
C SER A 93 -15.71 42.63 16.22
N ARG A 94 -14.71 43.49 16.43
CA ARG A 94 -14.84 44.95 16.34
C ARG A 94 -14.70 45.46 14.91
N ASP A 95 -13.72 44.93 14.16
CA ASP A 95 -13.37 45.40 12.82
C ASP A 95 -13.47 44.29 11.74
N GLY A 96 -13.76 43.04 12.14
CA GLY A 96 -13.90 41.90 11.23
C GLY A 96 -12.57 41.40 10.65
N GLN A 97 -11.43 41.90 11.12
CA GLN A 97 -10.13 41.50 10.61
C GLN A 97 -9.72 40.13 11.19
N THR A 98 -9.03 39.33 10.37
CA THR A 98 -8.46 38.06 10.84
C THR A 98 -7.24 38.37 11.70
N VAL A 99 -7.27 37.92 12.96
CA VAL A 99 -6.18 38.11 13.93
C VAL A 99 -5.34 36.86 14.12
N GLY A 100 -5.87 35.69 13.73
CA GLY A 100 -5.19 34.42 13.90
C GLY A 100 -5.92 33.28 13.21
N TYR A 101 -5.36 32.09 13.34
CA TYR A 101 -5.98 30.86 12.88
C TYR A 101 -5.93 29.77 13.94
N GLU A 102 -6.96 28.95 14.01
CA GLU A 102 -6.90 27.65 14.66
C GLU A 102 -6.47 26.60 13.64
N ALA A 103 -5.33 25.95 13.90
CA ALA A 103 -4.87 24.84 13.11
C ALA A 103 -5.54 23.55 13.60
N LEU A 104 -6.31 22.94 12.71
CA LEU A 104 -7.04 21.70 12.94
C LEU A 104 -6.44 20.58 12.10
N VAL A 105 -6.11 19.46 12.73
CA VAL A 105 -5.57 18.31 12.01
C VAL A 105 -6.63 17.76 11.04
N ARG A 106 -6.21 17.44 9.83
CA ARG A 106 -6.97 16.66 8.87
C ARG A 106 -6.11 15.56 8.29
N TRP A 107 -6.74 14.41 8.07
CA TRP A 107 -6.06 13.28 7.45
C TRP A 107 -6.41 13.23 5.98
N SER A 108 -5.46 13.65 5.14
CA SER A 108 -5.57 13.68 3.69
C SER A 108 -5.07 12.39 3.10
N ARG A 109 -6.00 11.50 2.74
CA ARG A 109 -5.68 10.23 2.09
C ARG A 109 -5.93 10.32 0.58
N ARG A 110 -5.39 9.36 -0.18
CA ARG A 110 -5.63 9.26 -1.62
C ARG A 110 -7.12 9.13 -1.98
N ASP A 111 -7.90 8.52 -1.09
CA ASP A 111 -9.34 8.31 -1.21
C ASP A 111 -10.18 9.48 -0.65
N GLY A 112 -9.55 10.52 -0.12
CA GLY A 112 -10.22 11.73 0.36
C GLY A 112 -9.83 12.15 1.77
N LEU A 113 -10.55 13.14 2.29
CA LEU A 113 -10.34 13.69 3.62
C LEU A 113 -11.06 12.85 4.67
N VAL A 114 -10.34 12.36 5.68
CA VAL A 114 -10.93 11.67 6.82
C VAL A 114 -11.16 12.67 7.96
N PRO A 115 -12.37 12.74 8.53
CA PRO A 115 -12.67 13.68 9.61
C PRO A 115 -12.01 13.25 10.94
N PRO A 116 -11.66 14.22 11.82
CA PRO A 116 -10.94 13.94 13.07
C PRO A 116 -11.63 12.93 14.00
N ASN A 117 -12.96 12.98 14.09
CA ASN A 117 -13.75 12.08 14.93
C ASN A 117 -13.54 10.59 14.59
N MET A 118 -13.08 10.25 13.38
CA MET A 118 -12.83 8.86 12.97
C MET A 118 -11.45 8.33 13.39
N PHE A 119 -10.48 9.19 13.71
CA PHE A 119 -9.11 8.76 13.97
C PHE A 119 -8.48 9.31 15.25
N ILE A 120 -8.98 10.42 15.82
CA ILE A 120 -8.39 11.04 17.01
C ILE A 120 -8.41 10.09 18.21
N GLY A 121 -9.56 9.50 18.54
CA GLY A 121 -9.66 8.56 19.67
C GLY A 121 -8.71 7.35 19.50
N ALA A 122 -8.64 6.79 18.29
CA ALA A 122 -7.71 5.70 17.98
C ALA A 122 -6.23 6.15 18.06
N ALA A 123 -5.92 7.39 17.68
CA ALA A 123 -4.58 7.95 17.78
C ALA A 123 -4.18 8.17 19.25
N GLU A 124 -5.11 8.62 20.09
CA GLU A 124 -4.91 8.81 21.53
C GLU A 124 -4.67 7.48 22.25
N GLU A 125 -5.57 6.50 22.06
CA GLU A 125 -5.48 5.17 22.67
C GLU A 125 -4.19 4.43 22.26
N SER A 126 -3.70 4.67 21.04
CA SER A 126 -2.49 4.03 20.52
C SER A 126 -1.20 4.81 20.75
N GLY A 127 -1.28 6.02 21.34
CA GLY A 127 -0.14 6.93 21.53
C GLY A 127 0.37 7.58 20.23
N LEU A 128 -0.29 7.35 19.10
CA LEU A 128 0.07 7.92 17.79
C LEU A 128 -0.34 9.39 17.64
N ILE A 129 -1.13 9.92 18.57
CA ILE A 129 -1.53 11.34 18.61
C ILE A 129 -0.33 12.28 18.68
N VAL A 130 0.74 11.91 19.41
CA VAL A 130 1.96 12.72 19.53
C VAL A 130 2.74 12.79 18.20
N PRO A 131 3.18 11.67 17.57
CA PRO A 131 3.89 11.75 16.31
C PRO A 131 3.05 12.36 15.18
N MET A 132 1.72 12.19 15.19
CA MET A 132 0.81 12.87 14.27
C MET A 132 0.82 14.40 14.48
N THR A 133 0.70 14.85 15.72
CA THR A 133 0.77 16.28 16.07
C THR A 133 2.12 16.88 15.69
N ASN A 134 3.22 16.14 15.89
CA ASN A 134 4.56 16.58 15.50
C ASN A 134 4.68 16.81 13.99
N GLN A 135 4.10 15.91 13.19
CA GLN A 135 4.05 16.09 11.74
C GLN A 135 3.27 17.35 11.35
N MET A 136 2.14 17.61 12.00
CA MET A 136 1.32 18.80 11.76
C MET A 136 2.07 20.08 12.16
N ILE A 137 2.74 20.11 13.32
CA ILE A 137 3.53 21.26 13.79
C ILE A 137 4.64 21.61 12.79
N ARG A 138 5.34 20.62 12.23
CA ARG A 138 6.37 20.86 11.21
C ARG A 138 5.82 21.60 9.99
N LYS A 139 4.60 21.26 9.56
CA LYS A 139 3.91 21.95 8.45
C LYS A 139 3.47 23.35 8.85
N ILE A 140 2.89 23.51 10.05
CA ILE A 140 2.50 24.83 10.58
C ILE A 140 3.71 25.77 10.62
N MET A 141 4.88 25.30 11.03
CA MET A 141 6.09 26.11 11.06
C MET A 141 6.50 26.59 9.67
N GLN A 142 6.35 25.75 8.64
CA GLN A 142 6.57 26.15 7.24
C GLN A 142 5.52 27.16 6.79
N ASP A 143 4.25 26.93 7.11
CA ASP A 143 3.13 27.80 6.74
C ASP A 143 3.25 29.18 7.41
N LEU A 144 3.78 29.25 8.65
CA LEU A 144 4.04 30.49 9.38
C LEU A 144 5.05 31.41 8.67
N GLU A 145 5.98 30.89 7.88
CA GLU A 145 6.91 31.72 7.09
C GLU A 145 6.18 32.55 6.02
N SER A 146 5.00 32.09 5.58
CA SER A 146 4.17 32.77 4.57
C SER A 146 3.14 33.74 5.16
N LEU A 147 2.91 33.68 6.47
CA LEU A 147 1.93 34.52 7.15
C LEU A 147 2.56 35.82 7.66
N PRO A 148 1.79 36.92 7.82
CA PRO A 148 2.27 38.11 8.50
C PRO A 148 2.71 37.80 9.93
N GLU A 149 3.68 38.56 10.45
CA GLU A 149 4.19 38.40 11.83
C GLU A 149 3.11 38.69 12.89
N SER A 150 2.15 39.56 12.57
CA SER A 150 1.01 39.89 13.44
C SER A 150 -0.04 38.79 13.57
N ILE A 151 0.02 37.76 12.72
CA ILE A 151 -0.94 36.64 12.73
C ILE A 151 -0.36 35.50 13.57
N TRP A 152 -1.13 35.06 14.55
CA TRP A 152 -0.82 33.89 15.37
C TRP A 152 -1.59 32.64 14.90
N VAL A 153 -1.01 31.47 15.19
CA VAL A 153 -1.65 30.17 14.93
C VAL A 153 -1.76 29.42 16.24
N SER A 154 -2.97 29.00 16.59
CA SER A 154 -3.22 28.11 17.72
C SER A 154 -3.23 26.65 17.28
N VAL A 155 -2.72 25.77 18.15
CA VAL A 155 -2.60 24.33 17.89
C VAL A 155 -3.14 23.57 19.08
N ASN A 156 -3.99 22.58 18.82
CA ASN A 156 -4.51 21.69 19.86
C ASN A 156 -3.48 20.62 20.22
N ILE A 157 -3.12 20.53 21.50
CA ILE A 157 -2.09 19.62 22.02
C ILE A 157 -2.70 18.75 23.13
N VAL A 158 -2.40 17.45 23.11
CA VAL A 158 -2.77 16.52 24.18
C VAL A 158 -1.78 16.57 25.35
N SER A 159 -2.25 16.34 26.57
CA SER A 159 -1.44 16.45 27.80
C SER A 159 -0.17 15.60 27.78
N SER A 160 -0.24 14.39 27.24
CA SER A 160 0.92 13.47 27.14
C SER A 160 2.07 14.03 26.29
N HIS A 161 1.78 14.96 25.38
CA HIS A 161 2.80 15.65 24.59
C HIS A 161 3.61 16.66 25.44
N LEU A 162 2.97 17.25 26.46
CA LEU A 162 3.63 18.18 27.39
C LEU A 162 4.45 17.44 28.45
N GLU A 163 3.92 16.34 28.99
CA GLU A 163 4.56 15.56 30.06
C GLU A 163 5.92 14.97 29.66
N THR A 164 6.07 14.62 28.39
CA THR A 164 7.29 13.99 27.87
C THR A 164 8.41 14.97 27.53
N GLY A 165 8.15 16.29 27.58
CA GLY A 165 9.09 17.33 27.12
C GLY A 165 9.42 17.27 25.62
N SER A 166 8.75 16.39 24.87
CA SER A 166 9.02 16.16 23.45
C SER A 166 8.59 17.34 22.59
N LEU A 167 7.53 18.07 22.98
CA LEU A 167 7.11 19.29 22.32
C LEU A 167 8.19 20.38 22.37
N THR A 168 8.75 20.63 23.55
CA THR A 168 9.80 21.65 23.73
C THR A 168 11.03 21.33 22.89
N LYS A 169 11.43 20.05 22.85
CA LYS A 169 12.53 19.60 22.00
C LYS A 169 12.21 19.80 20.51
N LEU A 170 11.02 19.42 20.06
CA LEU A 170 10.60 19.60 18.68
C LEU A 170 10.63 21.08 18.28
N LEU A 171 10.12 21.97 19.13
CA LEU A 171 10.12 23.41 18.86
C LEU A 171 11.53 23.98 18.83
N ALA A 172 12.41 23.55 19.73
CA ALA A 172 13.82 23.92 19.71
C ALA A 172 14.53 23.43 18.43
N ASP A 173 14.28 22.19 18.00
CA ASP A 173 14.80 21.63 16.75
C ASP A 173 14.30 22.38 15.51
N LEU A 174 13.16 23.08 15.63
CA LEU A 174 12.56 23.94 14.60
C LEU A 174 12.92 25.42 14.79
N ASN A 175 13.89 25.75 15.65
CA ASN A 175 14.35 27.11 15.96
C ASN A 175 13.24 28.05 16.48
N TRP A 176 12.28 27.51 17.23
CA TRP A 176 11.25 28.28 17.94
C TRP A 176 11.62 28.45 19.44
N PRO A 177 11.44 29.65 20.05
CA PRO A 177 10.81 30.87 19.52
C PRO A 177 11.70 31.61 18.50
N CYS A 178 11.11 32.02 17.38
CA CYS A 178 11.82 32.82 16.39
C CYS A 178 11.84 34.28 16.82
N ALA A 179 13.01 34.94 16.79
CA ALA A 179 13.18 36.33 17.25
C ALA A 179 12.20 37.34 16.62
N ASN A 180 11.71 37.06 15.40
CA ASN A 180 10.81 37.93 14.65
C ASN A 180 9.32 37.70 14.95
N ARG A 181 8.97 36.75 15.83
CA ARG A 181 7.57 36.37 16.15
C ARG A 181 7.30 36.28 17.66
N ILE A 182 8.01 37.07 18.47
CA ILE A 182 7.85 37.14 19.94
C ILE A 182 7.00 38.36 20.31
#